data_AF-S5AI49-F1
#
_entry.id   AF-S5AI49-F1
#
_cell.length_a   1.000
_cell.length_b   1.000
_cell.length_c   1.000
_cell.angle_alpha   90.00
_cell.angle_beta   90.00
_cell.angle_gamma   90.00
#
_symmetry.space_group_name_H-M   'P 1'
#
loop_
_entity.id
_entity.type
_entity.pdbx_description
1 polymer ?
#
loop_
_entity_poly.entity_id
_entity_poly.type
_entity_poly.pdbx_seq_one_letter_code
_entity_poly.pdbx_strand_id
1 'polypeptide(L)' 'MGTGTGLGLAISHGIVEKHNGSISVESKEGEGTTFTVELPLADSQAIVG' A
#
# COMPACT_ATOMS: atom_id res chain seq x y z
N MET A 1 5.29 -26.43 -1.54
CA MET A 1 5.62 -25.11 -2.12
C MET A 1 4.39 -24.24 -1.94
N GLY A 2 4.40 -23.34 -0.95
CA GLY A 2 3.27 -22.44 -0.73
C GLY A 2 3.21 -21.45 -1.88
N THR A 3 2.37 -21.70 -2.86
CA THR A 3 1.99 -20.71 -3.87
C THR A 3 1.31 -19.58 -3.14
N GLY A 4 2.05 -18.53 -2.81
CA GLY A 4 1.44 -17.26 -2.47
C GLY A 4 0.51 -16.91 -3.62
N THR A 5 -0.79 -16.92 -3.37
CA THR A 5 -1.86 -16.75 -4.37
C THR A 5 -1.90 -15.34 -4.99
N GLY A 6 -0.86 -14.54 -4.79
CA GLY A 6 -0.82 -13.11 -5.11
C GLY A 6 -1.69 -12.24 -4.20
N LEU A 7 -2.38 -12.82 -3.20
CA LEU A 7 -3.34 -12.10 -2.37
C LEU A 7 -2.71 -11.04 -1.45
N GLY A 8 -1.44 -11.23 -1.05
CA GLY A 8 -0.80 -10.33 -0.08
C GLY A 8 -0.82 -8.86 -0.51
N LEU A 9 -0.45 -8.58 -1.76
CA LEU A 9 -0.45 -7.20 -2.28
C LEU A 9 -1.88 -6.66 -2.45
N ALA A 10 -2.83 -7.50 -2.87
CA ALA A 10 -4.23 -7.11 -3.01
C ALA A 10 -4.85 -6.74 -1.65
N ILE A 11 -4.54 -7.50 -0.59
CA ILE A 11 -4.96 -7.20 0.78
C ILE A 11 -4.35 -5.89 1.25
N SER A 12 -3.03 -5.71 1.07
CA SER A 12 -2.34 -4.47 1.44
C SER A 12 -2.93 -3.25 0.71
N HIS A 13 -3.19 -3.36 -0.60
CA HIS A 13 -3.83 -2.30 -1.38
C HIS A 13 -5.19 -1.92 -0.79
N GLY A 14 -6.04 -2.90 -0.49
CA GLY A 14 -7.35 -2.64 0.11
C GLY A 14 -7.28 -2.05 1.52
N ILE A 15 -6.24 -2.37 2.30
CA ILE A 15 -6.01 -1.75 3.61
C ILE A 15 -5.62 -0.28 3.43
N VAL A 16 -4.64 0.00 2.57
CA VAL A 16 -4.11 1.36 2.38
C VAL A 16 -5.17 2.29 1.78
N GLU A 17 -5.95 1.83 0.80
CA GLU A 17 -7.06 2.59 0.22
C GLU A 17 -8.12 2.97 1.27
N LYS A 18 -8.47 2.04 2.18
CA LYS A 18 -9.39 2.31 3.30
C LYS A 18 -8.87 3.36 4.29
N HIS A 19 -7.56 3.58 4.33
CA HIS A 19 -6.94 4.61 5.15
C HIS A 19 -6.63 5.89 4.34
N ASN A 20 -7.25 6.06 3.17
CA ASN A 20 -7.04 7.20 2.27
C ASN A 20 -5.57 7.38 1.86
N GLY A 21 -4.81 6.27 1.79
CA GLY A 21 -3.42 6.26 1.36
C GLY A 21 -3.22 5.71 -0.05
N SER A 22 -1.95 5.56 -0.42
CA SER A 22 -1.51 5.00 -1.70
C SER A 22 -0.36 3.99 -1.53
N ILE A 23 -0.29 3.01 -2.43
CA ILE A 23 0.85 2.10 -2.56
C ILE A 23 1.44 2.24 -3.97
N SER A 24 2.74 2.48 -4.05
CA SER A 24 3.50 2.54 -5.30
C SER A 24 4.57 1.47 -5.33
N VAL A 25 4.96 1.02 -6.53
CA VAL A 25 6.01 -0.01 -6.71
C VAL A 25 7.03 0.47 -7.72
N GLU A 26 8.30 0.35 -7.36
CA GLU A 26 9.44 0.56 -8.23
C GLU A 26 10.25 -0.73 -8.25
N SER A 27 10.45 -1.29 -9.44
CA SER A 27 11.20 -2.54 -9.59
C SER A 27 12.18 -2.41 -10.74
N LYS A 28 13.40 -2.86 -10.50
CA LYS A 28 14.43 -2.97 -11.54
C LYS A 28 15.09 -4.34 -11.45
N GLU A 29 15.10 -5.04 -12.59
CA GLU A 29 15.67 -6.38 -12.67
C GLU A 29 17.14 -6.36 -12.22
N GLY A 30 17.51 -7.29 -11.34
CA GLY A 30 18.86 -7.35 -10.75
C GLY A 30 19.12 -6.36 -9.60
N GLU A 31 18.23 -5.40 -9.34
CA GLU A 31 18.35 -4.42 -8.24
C GLU A 31 17.27 -4.60 -7.16
N GLY A 32 16.23 -5.38 -7.46
CA GLY A 32 15.16 -5.71 -6.54
C GLY A 32 13.89 -4.88 -6.77
N THR A 33 13.02 -4.89 -5.76
CA THR A 33 11.71 -4.24 -5.79
C THR A 33 11.48 -3.48 -4.50
N THR A 34 11.07 -2.22 -4.63
CA THR A 34 10.68 -1.34 -3.53
C THR A 34 9.19 -1.07 -3.62
N PHE A 35 8.50 -1.24 -2.49
CA PHE A 35 7.10 -0.84 -2.32
C PHE A 35 7.06 0.35 -1.37
N THR A 36 6.41 1.43 -1.80
CA THR A 36 6.26 2.66 -1.02
C THR A 36 4.81 2.80 -0.60
N VAL A 37 4.55 2.99 0.70
CA VAL A 37 3.22 3.19 1.27
C VAL A 37 3.13 4.59 1.85
N GLU A 38 2.15 5.35 1.40
CA GLU A 38 1.90 6.71 1.86
C GLU A 38 0.54 6.75 2.55
N LEU A 39 0.50 7.31 3.76
CA LEU A 39 -0.71 7.46 4.56
C LEU A 39 -0.83 8.92 5.02
N PRO A 40 -2.07 9.47 5.08
CA PRO A 40 -2.29 10.78 5.67
C PRO A 40 -1.95 10.75 7.17
N LEU A 41 -1.31 11.81 7.67
CA LEU A 41 -0.90 11.91 9.09
C LEU A 41 -2.09 11.99 10.06
N ALA A 42 -3.22 12.47 9.57
CA ALA A 42 -4.49 12.51 10.27
C ALA A 42 -5.62 12.36 9.26
N ASP A 43 -6.72 11.75 9.69
CA ASP A 43 -7.94 11.72 8.87
C ASP A 43 -8.41 13.15 8.63
N SER A 44 -8.41 13.58 7.36
CA SER A 44 -8.87 14.93 6.99
C SER A 44 -10.35 15.16 7.35
N GLN A 45 -11.09 14.11 7.72
CA GLN A 45 -12.47 14.17 8.17
C GLN A 45 -12.63 14.78 9.59
N ALA A 46 -11.56 14.86 10.40
CA ALA A 46 -11.66 15.26 11.81
C ALA A 46 -11.55 16.77 12.07
N ILE A 47 -11.26 17.59 11.04
CA ILE A 47 -11.09 19.05 11.17
C ILE A 47 -12.18 19.84 10.44
N VAL A 48 -13.44 19.43 10.60
CA VAL A 48 -14.61 20.27 10.27
C VAL A 48 -15.60 20.20 11.43
N GLY A 49 -15.30 20.94 12.50
CA GLY A 49 -16.16 21.13 13.66
C GLY A 49 -15.99 22.55 14.19
#